data_AF-A0A9Q3L4E7-F1
#
_entry.id   AF-A0A9Q3L4E7-F1
#
_cell.length_a   1.000
_cell.length_b   1.000
_cell.length_c   1.000
_cell.angle_alpha   90.00
_cell.angle_beta   90.00
_cell.angle_gamma   90.00
#
_symmetry.space_group_name_H-M   'P 1'
#
loop_
_entity.id
_entity.type
_entity.pdbx_description
1 polymer ?
#
loop_
_entity_poly.entity_id
_entity_poly.type
_entity_poly.pdbx_seq_one_letter_code
_entity_poly.pdbx_strand_id
1 'polypeptide(L)'
;MYWVSGLPPGGDRSYNACLVIVDRYSKTPIFLPCHKDDTSMVTALLIWNRVISWTCILTNIISDRDPKFASALQKIFTNYLEQSCPSLQPTTNKLMDWLKE
;
A
#
# COMPACT_ATOMS: atom_id res chain seq x y z
N MET A 1 -1.65 0.51 6.69
CA MET A 1 -2.15 -0.61 5.88
C MET A 1 -1.91 -1.89 6.64
N TYR A 2 -2.88 -2.80 6.60
CA TYR A 2 -2.89 -4.03 7.38
C TYR A 2 -3.28 -5.21 6.49
N TRP A 3 -2.71 -6.38 6.77
CA TRP A 3 -2.95 -7.60 6.01
C TRP A 3 -3.77 -8.61 6.81
N VAL A 4 -4.99 -8.89 6.37
CA VAL A 4 -5.84 -9.95 6.93
C VAL A 4 -5.58 -11.23 6.15
N SER A 5 -5.09 -12.27 6.83
CA SER A 5 -4.78 -13.58 6.22
C SER A 5 -5.58 -14.70 6.87
N GLY A 6 -5.58 -15.88 6.25
CA GLY A 6 -6.31 -17.06 6.77
C GLY A 6 -7.80 -17.05 6.43
N LEU A 7 -8.20 -16.29 5.40
CA LEU A 7 -9.56 -16.31 4.90
C LEU A 7 -9.78 -17.57 4.04
N PRO A 8 -10.99 -18.16 4.06
CA PRO A 8 -11.32 -19.22 3.12
C PRO A 8 -11.18 -18.71 1.68
N PRO A 9 -10.63 -19.51 0.74
CA PRO A 9 -10.49 -19.11 -0.65
C PRO A 9 -11.85 -18.71 -1.24
N GLY A 10 -11.94 -17.50 -1.79
CA GLY A 10 -13.19 -16.92 -2.29
C GLY A 10 -13.10 -16.35 -3.70
N GLY A 11 -14.20 -16.47 -4.44
CA GLY A 11 -14.36 -15.97 -5.81
C GLY A 11 -13.57 -16.75 -6.87
N ASP A 12 -13.70 -16.32 -8.13
CA ASP A 12 -13.10 -17.04 -9.29
C ASP A 12 -11.57 -17.15 -9.23
N ARG A 13 -10.92 -16.22 -8.50
CA ARG A 13 -9.46 -16.17 -8.35
C ARG A 13 -8.96 -16.77 -7.03
N SER A 14 -9.84 -17.39 -6.23
CA SER A 14 -9.49 -18.06 -4.98
C SER A 14 -8.66 -17.19 -4.03
N TYR A 15 -9.08 -15.94 -3.83
CA TYR A 15 -8.38 -15.04 -2.92
C TYR A 15 -8.51 -15.54 -1.48
N ASN A 16 -7.41 -15.58 -0.74
CA ASN A 16 -7.32 -16.12 0.62
C ASN A 16 -6.84 -15.08 1.65
N ALA A 17 -6.71 -13.82 1.22
CA ALA A 17 -6.33 -12.70 2.05
C ALA A 17 -7.04 -11.40 1.62
N CYS A 18 -7.00 -10.42 2.52
CA CYS A 18 -7.51 -9.08 2.25
C CYS A 18 -6.51 -8.03 2.76
N LEU A 19 -6.12 -7.13 1.87
CA LEU A 19 -5.35 -5.94 2.18
C LEU A 19 -6.31 -4.81 2.55
N VAL A 20 -6.14 -4.30 3.77
CA VAL A 20 -6.96 -3.23 4.32
C VAL A 20 -6.16 -1.94 4.34
N ILE A 21 -6.67 -0.93 3.63
CA ILE A 21 -6.07 0.39 3.56
C ILE A 21 -7.09 1.37 4.11
N VAL A 22 -6.71 2.08 5.17
CA VAL A 22 -7.56 3.10 5.77
C VAL A 22 -6.93 4.44 5.46
N ASP A 23 -7.68 5.29 4.77
CA ASP A 23 -7.30 6.70 4.67
C ASP A 23 -7.52 7.37 6.03
N ARG A 24 -6.48 8.03 6.54
CA ARG A 24 -6.50 8.66 7.86
C ARG A 24 -7.45 9.85 7.93
N TYR A 25 -7.69 10.52 6.80
CA TYR A 25 -8.54 11.71 6.76
C TYR A 25 -10.02 11.33 6.66
N SER A 26 -10.39 10.54 5.64
CA SER A 26 -11.78 10.13 5.42
C SER A 26 -12.27 9.07 6.42
N LYS A 27 -11.36 8.36 7.10
CA LYS A 27 -11.66 7.18 7.95
C LYS A 27 -12.35 6.05 7.18
N THR A 28 -12.33 6.09 5.85
CA THR A 28 -12.94 5.09 5.00
C THR A 28 -11.96 3.93 4.78
N PRO A 29 -12.31 2.69 5.17
CA PRO A 29 -11.52 1.53 4.84
C PRO A 29 -11.77 1.09 3.39
N ILE A 30 -10.68 0.84 2.67
CA ILE A 30 -10.65 0.24 1.34
C ILE A 30 -10.16 -1.20 1.50
N PHE A 31 -10.98 -2.14 1.06
CA PHE A 31 -10.69 -3.57 1.11
C PHE A 31 -10.27 -4.06 -0.27
N LEU A 32 -9.07 -4.64 -0.36
CA LEU A 32 -8.55 -5.20 -1.60
C LEU A 32 -8.37 -6.71 -1.43
N PRO A 33 -8.98 -7.55 -2.28
CA PRO A 33 -8.75 -8.98 -2.26
C PRO A 33 -7.36 -9.30 -2.81
N CYS A 34 -6.63 -10.16 -2.11
CA CYS A 34 -5.25 -10.52 -2.43
C CYS A 34 -4.96 -11.97 -1.99
N HIS A 35 -3.76 -12.45 -2.32
CA HIS A 35 -3.27 -13.76 -1.89
C HIS A 35 -2.24 -13.59 -0.79
N LYS A 36 -2.32 -14.43 0.25
CA LYS A 36 -1.40 -14.39 1.41
C LYS A 36 0.07 -14.32 0.98
N ASP A 37 0.44 -14.96 -0.11
CA ASP A 37 1.83 -15.08 -0.58
C ASP A 37 2.19 -14.05 -1.66
N ASP A 38 1.36 -13.02 -1.86
CA ASP A 38 1.63 -11.93 -2.79
C ASP A 38 2.92 -11.19 -2.42
N THR A 39 3.69 -10.84 -3.46
CA THR A 39 4.93 -10.08 -3.32
C THR A 39 4.65 -8.59 -3.16
N SER A 40 5.67 -7.84 -2.70
CA SER A 40 5.61 -6.38 -2.58
C SER A 40 5.28 -5.68 -3.90
N MET A 41 5.76 -6.22 -5.03
CA MET A 41 5.49 -5.68 -6.37
C MET A 41 4.03 -5.86 -6.78
N VAL A 42 3.47 -7.07 -6.58
CA VAL A 42 2.05 -7.34 -6.87
C VAL A 42 1.16 -6.44 -6.00
N THR A 43 1.51 -6.31 -4.72
CA THR A 43 0.82 -5.42 -3.79
C THR A 43 0.88 -3.96 -4.23
N ALA A 44 2.04 -3.49 -4.68
CA ALA A 44 2.19 -2.12 -5.19
C ALA A 44 1.30 -1.85 -6.40
N LEU A 45 1.26 -2.78 -7.37
CA LEU A 45 0.38 -2.66 -8.53
C LEU A 45 -1.10 -2.69 -8.15
N LEU A 46 -1.48 -3.53 -7.18
CA LEU A 46 -2.86 -3.61 -6.67
C LEU A 46 -3.32 -2.26 -6.11
N ILE A 47 -2.48 -1.63 -5.28
CA ILE A 47 -2.74 -0.32 -4.68
C ILE A 47 -2.73 0.78 -5.76
N TRP A 48 -1.77 0.75 -6.69
CA TRP A 48 -1.70 1.73 -7.77
C TRP A 48 -2.98 1.74 -8.61
N ASN A 49 -3.44 0.57 -9.04
CA ASN A 49 -4.61 0.46 -9.91
C ASN A 49 -5.92 0.78 -9.19
N ARG A 50 -6.06 0.39 -7.91
CA ARG A 50 -7.35 0.45 -7.20
C ARG A 50 -7.48 1.56 -6.15
N VAL A 51 -6.38 2.09 -5.63
CA VAL A 51 -6.43 3.07 -4.53
C VAL A 51 -6.09 4.46 -5.04
N ILE A 52 -5.06 4.60 -5.88
CA ILE A 52 -4.67 5.93 -6.39
C ILE A 52 -5.78 6.55 -7.23
N SER A 53 -6.51 5.72 -7.99
CA SER A 53 -7.71 6.15 -8.73
C SER A 53 -8.82 6.69 -7.83
N TRP A 54 -8.85 6.30 -6.55
CA TRP A 54 -9.87 6.70 -5.59
C TRP A 54 -9.44 7.85 -4.68
N THR A 55 -8.22 7.82 -4.16
CA THR A 55 -7.74 8.81 -3.19
C THR A 55 -7.02 9.98 -3.84
N CYS A 56 -6.75 9.92 -5.15
CA CYS A 56 -5.99 10.87 -6.00
C CYS A 56 -4.55 11.16 -5.55
N ILE A 57 -4.24 11.03 -4.25
CA ILE A 57 -2.99 11.39 -3.62
C ILE A 57 -2.72 10.41 -2.47
N LEU A 58 -1.57 9.73 -2.51
CA LEU A 58 -1.01 8.97 -1.40
C LEU A 58 0.33 9.60 -1.03
N THR A 59 0.31 10.61 -0.14
CA THR A 59 1.54 11.31 0.26
C THR A 59 2.36 10.54 1.30
N ASN A 60 1.71 9.76 2.16
CA ASN A 60 2.37 9.04 3.23
C ASN A 60 1.69 7.69 3.47
N ILE A 61 2.48 6.62 3.39
CA ILE A 61 2.03 5.25 3.60
C ILE A 61 2.63 4.76 4.91
N ILE A 62 1.76 4.45 5.86
CA ILE A 62 2.15 3.81 7.12
C ILE A 62 1.71 2.36 7.05
N SER A 63 2.65 1.45 7.21
CA SER A 63 2.42 0.01 7.21
C SER A 63 3.09 -0.66 8.39
N ASP A 64 2.62 -1.84 8.73
CA ASP A 64 3.33 -2.71 9.65
C ASP A 64 4.66 -3.19 9.05
N ARG A 65 5.54 -3.72 9.90
CA ARG A 65 6.87 -4.23 9.52
C ARG A 65 6.85 -5.57 8.76
N ASP A 66 5.76 -5.86 8.03
CA ASP A 66 5.70 -7.05 7.18
C ASP A 66 6.68 -6.90 6.00
N PRO A 67 7.50 -7.91 5.68
CA PRO A 67 8.39 -7.90 4.51
C PRO A 67 7.71 -7.49 3.19
N LYS A 68 6.41 -7.78 3.04
CA LYS A 68 5.61 -7.40 1.85
C LYS A 68 5.44 -5.89 1.71
N PHE A 69 5.54 -5.17 2.81
CA PHE A 69 5.41 -3.72 2.89
C PHE A 69 6.75 -3.00 3.08
N ALA A 70 7.87 -3.75 3.09
CA ALA A 70 9.19 -3.19 3.30
C ALA A 70 9.59 -2.18 2.21
N SER A 71 10.71 -1.49 2.45
CA SER A 71 11.26 -0.37 1.66
C SER A 71 11.21 -0.49 0.14
N ALA A 72 11.20 -1.72 -0.41
CA ALA A 72 10.99 -1.97 -1.84
C ALA A 72 9.66 -1.41 -2.35
N LEU A 73 8.53 -1.65 -1.65
CA LEU A 73 7.23 -1.13 -2.04
C LEU A 73 7.23 0.40 -2.03
N GLN A 74 7.77 0.99 -0.96
CA GLN A 74 7.84 2.45 -0.82
C GLN A 74 8.69 3.09 -1.94
N LYS A 75 9.85 2.51 -2.27
CA LYS A 75 10.69 2.95 -3.39
C LYS A 75 9.96 2.86 -4.72
N ILE A 76 9.24 1.75 -4.95
CA ILE A 76 8.42 1.56 -6.15
C ILE A 76 7.40 2.70 -6.25
N PHE A 77 6.64 2.97 -5.19
CA PHE A 77 5.66 4.06 -5.18
C PHE A 77 6.26 5.43 -5.45
N THR A 78 7.35 5.78 -4.76
CA THR A 78 8.01 7.07 -4.98
C THR A 78 8.46 7.23 -6.43
N ASN A 79 9.09 6.20 -7.02
CA ASN A 79 9.51 6.23 -8.42
C ASN A 79 8.32 6.40 -9.39
N TYR A 80 7.21 5.69 -9.16
CA TYR A 80 6.02 5.80 -10.01
C TYR A 80 5.32 7.16 -9.87
N LEU A 81 5.26 7.71 -8.65
CA LEU A 81 4.71 9.05 -8.40
C LEU A 81 5.57 10.14 -9.05
N GLU A 82 6.91 10.05 -8.94
CA GLU A 82 7.83 11.00 -9.58
C GLU A 82 7.67 11.02 -11.10
N GLN A 83 7.48 9.85 -11.74
CA GLN A 83 7.26 9.76 -13.18
C GLN A 83 5.88 10.27 -13.62
N SER A 84 4.85 10.00 -12.82
CA SER A 84 3.46 10.30 -13.20
C SER A 84 3.02 11.71 -12.81
N CYS A 85 3.54 12.26 -11.72
CA CYS A 85 3.18 13.57 -11.20
C CYS A 85 4.35 14.19 -10.39
N PRO A 86 5.30 14.88 -11.05
CA PRO A 86 6.49 15.45 -10.41
C PRO A 86 6.20 16.47 -9.30
N SER A 87 5.00 17.05 -9.27
CA SER A 87 4.56 18.00 -8.24
C SER A 87 4.10 17.34 -6.93
N LEU A 88 3.85 16.02 -6.93
CA LEU A 88 3.46 15.24 -5.75
C LEU A 88 4.67 14.47 -5.20
N GLN A 89 5.76 15.18 -4.91
CA GLN A 89 6.87 14.56 -4.17
C GLN A 89 6.44 14.32 -2.72
N PRO A 90 6.56 13.08 -2.19
CA PRO A 90 6.46 12.87 -0.76
C PRO A 90 7.52 13.74 -0.09
N THR A 91 7.14 14.57 0.88
CA THR A 91 8.10 15.28 1.74
C THR A 91 8.73 14.27 2.71
N THR A 92 9.43 13.27 2.18
CA THR A 92 10.22 12.32 2.94
C THR A 92 11.47 13.02 3.42
N ASN A 93 11.37 13.68 4.57
CA ASN A 93 12.53 13.91 5.45
C ASN A 93 12.18 13.96 6.95
N LYS A 94 10.93 13.70 7.39
CA LYS A 94 10.59 13.67 8.84
C LYS A 94 10.35 12.28 9.43
N LEU A 95 10.21 11.25 8.59
CA LEU A 95 9.85 9.90 9.03
C LEU A 95 11.07 8.98 9.24
N MET A 96 12.20 9.29 8.60
CA MET A 96 13.48 8.61 8.85
C MET A 96 14.16 9.06 10.16
N ASP A 97 13.85 10.27 10.65
CA ASP A 97 14.36 10.78 11.92
C ASP A 97 13.69 10.11 13.13
N TRP A 98 12.43 9.68 12.99
CA TRP A 98 11.66 8.99 14.04
C TRP A 98 11.99 7.49 14.20
N LEU A 99 12.77 6.90 13.29
CA LEU A 99 13.15 5.48 13.34
C LEU A 99 14.61 5.27 13.80
N LYS A 100 15.25 6.33 14.31
CA LYS A 100 16.61 6.30 14.87
C LYS A 100 16.68 6.58 16.38
N GLU A 101 15.54 6.64 17.06
CA GLU A 101 15.43 6.62 18.53
C GLU A 101 14.63 5.38 18.96
#